data_AF-A0A937N8T5-F1
#
_entry.id   AF-A0A937N8T5-F1
#
_cell.length_a   1.000
_cell.length_b   1.000
_cell.length_c   1.000
_cell.angle_alpha   90.00
_cell.angle_beta   90.00
_cell.angle_gamma   90.00
#
_symmetry.space_group_name_H-M   'P 1'
#
loop_
_entity.id
_entity.type
_entity.pdbx_description
1 polymer ?
#
loop_
_entity_poly.entity_id
_entity_poly.type
_entity_poly.pdbx_seq_one_letter_code
_entity_poly.pdbx_strand_id
1 'polypeptide(L)'
;MGPKSDLEDRIIGLLLGDDGDVENGIELIHDSYSDSIGCWIQRGFGSLSAEDVADAWQETLLCIARMVVDRQFQENGSIFALLCSIMRRRSIDVLNANKRYQNALERYRHCVERSDEVANVDPLFRDEVFHLICEAIETLPPKQKTVWDAYRNCGVAVRNLAELVDAVEEATGVRPSEDSVRRARQEGRDKIREHLRRKDYEP
;
A
#
# COMPACT_ATOMS: atom_id res chain seq x y z
N MET A 1 45.56 5.83 13.30
CA MET A 1 44.61 4.82 13.84
C MET A 1 44.39 5.20 15.30
N GLY A 2 43.14 5.46 15.71
CA GLY A 2 42.76 6.37 16.81
C GLY A 2 42.24 7.68 16.20
N PRO A 3 40.99 8.15 16.45
CA PRO A 3 40.25 8.24 17.71
C PRO A 3 38.77 7.76 17.65
N LYS A 4 38.43 6.87 16.69
CA LYS A 4 37.04 6.46 16.44
C LYS A 4 36.50 5.40 17.42
N SER A 5 37.35 4.58 18.04
CA SER A 5 36.88 3.58 19.03
C SER A 5 36.34 4.26 20.29
N ASP A 6 37.02 5.29 20.81
CA ASP A 6 36.62 5.93 22.07
C ASP A 6 35.23 6.58 22.00
N LEU A 7 34.84 7.10 20.83
CA LEU A 7 33.50 7.64 20.61
C LEU A 7 32.45 6.54 20.52
N GLU A 8 32.71 5.47 19.75
CA GLU A 8 31.79 4.34 19.64
C GLU A 8 31.61 3.67 21.02
N ASP A 9 32.70 3.43 21.76
CA ASP A 9 32.68 2.85 23.10
C ASP A 9 31.87 3.71 24.07
N ARG A 10 32.03 5.05 24.01
CA ARG A 10 31.23 5.98 24.82
C ARG A 10 29.74 5.93 24.47
N ILE A 11 29.40 5.91 23.19
CA ILE A 11 28.01 5.81 22.75
C ILE A 11 27.41 4.47 23.21
N ILE A 12 28.13 3.36 23.04
CA ILE A 12 27.68 2.03 23.49
C ILE A 12 27.45 2.04 25.00
N GLY A 13 28.39 2.58 25.78
CA GLY A 13 28.26 2.68 27.23
C GLY A 13 27.02 3.47 27.67
N LEU A 14 26.70 4.56 26.96
CA LEU A 14 25.47 5.33 27.21
C LEU A 14 24.21 4.56 26.80
N LEU A 15 24.21 3.91 25.64
CA LEU A 15 23.07 3.12 25.17
C LEU A 15 22.78 1.89 26.03
N LEU A 16 23.76 1.37 26.76
CA LEU A 16 23.59 0.23 27.67
C LEU A 16 23.38 0.65 29.15
N GLY A 17 23.37 1.97 29.43
CA GLY A 17 23.14 2.53 30.76
C GLY A 17 21.66 2.61 31.15
N ASP A 18 21.35 3.48 32.12
CA ASP A 18 19.97 3.72 32.56
C ASP A 18 19.19 4.59 31.55
N ASP A 19 17.87 4.76 31.71
CA ASP A 19 17.03 5.47 30.72
C ASP A 19 17.53 6.88 30.35
N GLY A 20 18.09 7.62 31.32
CA GLY A 20 18.70 8.93 31.08
C GLY A 20 20.02 8.86 30.30
N ASP A 21 20.74 7.75 30.38
CA ASP A 21 21.95 7.51 29.59
C ASP A 21 21.60 7.17 28.14
N VAL A 22 20.47 6.49 27.90
CA VAL A 22 19.99 6.18 26.54
C VAL A 22 19.69 7.45 25.76
N GLU A 23 18.99 8.41 26.36
CA GLU A 23 18.71 9.72 25.71
C GLU A 23 20.01 10.43 25.33
N ASN A 24 20.95 10.53 26.27
CA ASN A 24 22.28 11.11 26.02
C ASN A 24 23.05 10.34 24.93
N GLY A 25 22.92 9.02 24.86
CA GLY A 25 23.52 8.18 23.83
C GLY A 25 22.93 8.47 22.44
N ILE A 26 21.61 8.64 22.34
CA ILE A 26 20.92 9.01 21.10
C ILE A 26 21.30 10.41 20.64
N GLU A 27 21.35 11.39 21.55
CA GLU A 27 21.79 12.75 21.25
C GLU A 27 23.25 12.77 20.75
N LEU A 28 24.14 12.02 21.40
CA LEU A 28 25.52 11.91 20.97
C LEU A 28 25.67 11.25 19.59
N ILE A 29 24.81 10.27 19.25
CA ILE A 29 24.74 9.71 17.89
C ILE A 29 24.30 10.79 16.90
N HIS A 30 23.25 11.54 17.22
CA HIS A 30 22.73 12.61 16.36
C HIS A 30 23.84 13.59 16.00
N ASP A 31 24.53 14.14 17.00
CA ASP A 31 25.54 15.16 16.82
C ASP A 31 26.79 14.64 16.10
N SER A 32 27.14 13.37 16.32
CA SER A 32 28.36 12.79 15.75
C SER A 32 28.19 12.27 14.32
N TYR A 33 26.98 11.83 13.95
CA TYR A 33 26.78 11.05 12.72
C TYR A 33 25.75 11.62 11.75
N SER A 34 24.87 12.55 12.14
CA SER A 34 23.80 13.08 11.29
C SER A 34 24.31 13.59 9.93
N ASP A 35 25.31 14.48 9.93
CA ASP A 35 25.88 15.05 8.71
C ASP A 35 26.54 13.99 7.81
N SER A 36 27.32 13.09 8.41
CA SER A 36 28.07 12.07 7.69
C SER A 36 27.13 11.05 7.04
N ILE A 37 26.09 10.63 7.75
CA ILE A 37 25.09 9.68 7.26
C ILE A 37 24.17 10.36 6.26
N GLY A 38 23.77 11.61 6.50
CA GLY A 38 23.00 12.42 5.56
C GLY A 38 23.72 12.55 4.22
N CYS A 39 25.00 12.93 4.23
CA CYS A 39 25.83 13.00 3.02
C CYS A 39 25.95 11.64 2.32
N TRP A 40 26.12 10.55 3.08
CA TRP A 40 26.23 9.21 2.52
C TRP A 40 24.93 8.76 1.84
N ILE A 41 23.78 9.00 2.47
CA ILE A 41 22.47 8.69 1.89
C ILE A 41 22.18 9.52 0.66
N GLN A 42 22.42 10.83 0.69
CA GLN A 42 22.16 11.68 -0.49
C GLN A 42 22.96 11.23 -1.72
N ARG A 43 24.16 10.68 -1.54
CA ARG A 43 24.94 10.08 -2.64
C ARG A 43 24.34 8.78 -3.17
N GLY A 44 23.77 7.95 -2.30
CA GLY A 44 23.17 6.66 -2.67
C GLY A 44 21.71 6.75 -3.14
N PHE A 45 21.01 7.80 -2.73
CA PHE A 45 19.56 7.99 -2.87
C PHE A 45 19.26 9.45 -3.27
N GLY A 46 19.85 9.91 -4.37
CA GLY A 46 19.75 11.32 -4.81
C GLY A 46 18.35 11.81 -5.19
N SER A 47 17.35 10.92 -5.22
CA SER A 47 15.94 11.28 -5.43
C SER A 47 15.19 11.60 -4.14
N LEU A 48 15.79 11.39 -2.96
CA LEU A 48 15.19 11.76 -1.69
C LEU A 48 15.35 13.26 -1.45
N SER A 49 14.29 13.90 -0.98
CA SER A 49 14.35 15.29 -0.53
C SER A 49 15.10 15.40 0.80
N ALA A 50 15.46 16.62 1.19
CA ALA A 50 16.07 16.86 2.50
C ALA A 50 15.12 16.45 3.65
N GLU A 51 13.81 16.65 3.47
CA GLU A 51 12.77 16.24 4.42
C GLU A 51 12.70 14.71 4.54
N ASP A 52 12.69 13.98 3.41
CA ASP A 52 12.72 12.52 3.42
C ASP A 52 13.96 11.95 4.15
N VAL A 53 15.10 12.62 4.01
CA VAL A 53 16.34 12.23 4.69
C VAL A 53 16.26 12.53 6.19
N ALA A 54 15.70 13.67 6.59
CA ALA A 54 15.50 14.01 7.99
C ALA A 54 14.55 13.02 8.69
N ASP A 55 13.43 12.68 8.04
CA ASP A 55 12.47 11.70 8.55
C ASP A 55 13.09 10.31 8.68
N ALA A 56 13.81 9.86 7.65
CA ALA A 56 14.51 8.58 7.69
C ALA A 56 15.58 8.53 8.80
N TRP A 57 16.23 9.67 9.10
CA TRP A 57 17.19 9.78 10.18
C TRP A 57 16.51 9.70 11.56
N GLN A 58 15.42 10.43 11.77
CA GLN A 58 14.63 10.34 13.00
C GLN A 58 14.14 8.92 13.27
N GLU A 59 13.60 8.25 12.25
CA GLU A 59 13.18 6.83 12.34
C GLU A 59 14.36 5.88 12.61
N THR A 60 15.56 6.23 12.15
CA THR A 60 16.78 5.47 12.46
C THR A 60 17.13 5.58 13.93
N LEU A 61 17.11 6.79 14.50
CA LEU A 61 17.34 7.01 15.93
C LEU A 61 16.29 6.31 16.80
N LEU A 62 15.01 6.43 16.42
CA LEU A 62 13.93 5.70 17.09
C LEU A 62 14.12 4.18 17.04
N CYS A 63 14.63 3.65 15.92
CA CYS A 63 14.93 2.22 15.80
C CYS A 63 16.04 1.80 16.77
N ILE A 64 17.10 2.60 16.91
CA ILE A 64 18.16 2.32 17.89
C ILE A 64 17.61 2.36 19.31
N ALA A 65 16.85 3.40 19.67
CA ALA A 65 16.25 3.52 20.99
C ALA A 65 15.34 2.32 21.32
N ARG A 66 14.52 1.87 20.37
CA ARG A 66 13.70 0.65 20.53
C ARG A 66 14.55 -0.60 20.71
N MET A 67 15.60 -0.77 19.91
CA MET A 67 16.51 -1.92 20.06
C MET A 67 17.15 -1.97 21.46
N VAL A 68 17.47 -0.81 22.04
CA VAL A 68 18.00 -0.71 23.40
C VAL A 68 16.93 -1.09 24.43
N VAL A 69 15.75 -0.48 24.37
CA VAL A 69 14.63 -0.75 25.29
C VAL A 69 14.21 -2.22 25.26
N ASP A 70 14.17 -2.82 24.07
CA ASP A 70 13.81 -4.22 23.87
C ASP A 70 14.98 -5.19 24.19
N ARG A 71 16.13 -4.68 24.65
CA ARG A 71 17.37 -5.44 24.95
C ARG A 71 17.89 -6.27 23.76
N GLN A 72 17.67 -5.75 22.55
CA GLN A 72 18.14 -6.33 21.29
C GLN A 72 19.41 -5.67 20.75
N PHE A 73 19.81 -4.53 21.32
CA PHE A 73 21.06 -3.88 20.98
C PHE A 73 22.25 -4.74 21.41
N GLN A 74 23.17 -5.01 20.48
CA GLN A 74 24.39 -5.78 20.73
C GLN A 74 25.61 -4.88 20.64
N GLU A 75 26.46 -4.93 21.66
CA GLU A 75 27.73 -4.20 21.76
C GLU A 75 28.77 -4.62 20.70
N ASN A 76 28.61 -5.80 20.11
CA ASN A 76 29.57 -6.35 19.17
C ASN A 76 29.36 -5.81 17.76
N GLY A 77 29.87 -4.61 17.47
CA GLY A 77 29.89 -4.07 16.11
C GLY A 77 30.10 -2.55 16.03
N SER A 78 30.37 -2.05 14.83
CA SER A 78 30.46 -0.59 14.60
C SER A 78 29.07 0.02 14.57
N ILE A 79 28.85 1.02 15.42
CA ILE A 79 27.63 1.84 15.43
C ILE A 79 27.41 2.47 14.06
N PHE A 80 28.47 2.99 13.44
CA PHE A 80 28.35 3.61 12.13
C PHE A 80 27.79 2.65 11.08
N ALA A 81 28.28 1.40 11.07
CA ALA A 81 27.80 0.37 10.14
C ALA A 81 26.33 0.01 10.41
N LEU A 82 25.93 -0.09 11.69
CA LEU A 82 24.54 -0.34 12.09
C LEU A 82 23.62 0.79 11.62
N LEU A 83 23.98 2.05 11.89
CA LEU A 83 23.23 3.22 11.48
C LEU A 83 23.07 3.28 9.95
N CYS A 84 24.15 3.04 9.20
CA CYS A 84 24.09 2.99 7.73
C CYS A 84 23.12 1.91 7.23
N SER A 85 23.10 0.73 7.88
CA SER A 85 22.20 -0.37 7.53
C SER A 85 20.73 -0.01 7.75
N ILE A 86 20.40 0.53 8.92
CA ILE A 86 19.03 0.94 9.27
C ILE A 86 18.59 2.07 8.34
N MET A 87 19.42 3.11 8.21
CA MET A 87 19.14 4.28 7.38
C MET A 87 18.89 3.88 5.93
N ARG A 88 19.72 3.00 5.34
CA ARG A 88 19.51 2.49 3.98
C ARG A 88 18.16 1.80 3.82
N ARG A 89 17.76 0.96 4.78
CA ARG A 89 16.47 0.27 4.74
C ARG A 89 15.32 1.28 4.80
N ARG A 90 15.39 2.28 5.69
CA ARG A 90 14.40 3.36 5.81
C ARG A 90 14.29 4.18 4.53
N SER A 91 15.41 4.57 3.93
CA SER A 91 15.43 5.27 2.64
C SER A 91 14.73 4.48 1.52
N ILE A 92 14.92 3.16 1.48
CA ILE A 92 14.20 2.28 0.53
C ILE A 92 12.69 2.26 0.82
N ASP A 93 12.30 2.18 2.09
CA ASP A 93 10.90 2.18 2.49
C ASP A 93 10.19 3.48 2.09
N VAL A 94 10.86 4.63 2.27
CA VAL A 94 10.37 5.95 1.83
C VAL A 94 10.18 5.98 0.30
N LEU A 95 11.18 5.55 -0.47
CA LEU A 95 11.05 5.49 -1.94
C LEU A 95 9.89 4.59 -2.38
N ASN A 96 9.71 3.45 -1.72
CA ASN A 96 8.61 2.55 -2.01
C ASN A 96 7.26 3.16 -1.63
N ALA A 97 7.17 3.89 -0.52
CA ALA A 97 5.96 4.61 -0.13
C ALA A 97 5.60 5.69 -1.15
N ASN A 98 6.57 6.50 -1.57
CA ASN A 98 6.38 7.53 -2.60
C ASN A 98 5.93 6.91 -3.93
N LYS A 99 6.55 5.81 -4.36
CA LYS A 99 6.13 5.08 -5.56
C LYS A 99 4.70 4.55 -5.45
N ARG A 100 4.32 3.98 -4.30
CA ARG A 100 2.94 3.50 -4.06
C ARG A 100 1.94 4.65 -4.13
N TYR A 101 2.27 5.79 -3.53
CA TYR A 101 1.42 6.98 -3.56
C TYR A 101 1.22 7.51 -4.99
N GLN A 102 2.30 7.64 -5.77
CA GLN A 102 2.22 8.06 -7.17
C GLN A 102 1.37 7.09 -8.01
N ASN A 103 1.58 5.79 -7.87
CA ASN A 103 0.75 4.78 -8.54
C ASN A 103 -0.74 4.89 -8.15
N ALA A 104 -1.04 5.22 -6.88
CA ALA A 104 -2.40 5.41 -6.41
C ALA A 104 -3.03 6.68 -7.00
N LEU A 105 -2.27 7.78 -7.07
CA LEU A 105 -2.68 9.01 -7.73
C LEU A 105 -2.95 8.81 -9.23
N GLU A 106 -2.08 8.10 -9.94
CA GLU A 106 -2.29 7.78 -11.36
C GLU A 106 -3.56 6.97 -11.57
N ARG A 107 -3.82 5.96 -10.73
CA ARG A 107 -5.06 5.20 -10.77
C ARG A 107 -6.28 6.07 -10.49
N TYR A 108 -6.19 6.94 -9.48
CA TYR A 108 -7.26 7.89 -9.16
C TYR A 108 -7.54 8.81 -10.35
N ARG A 109 -6.50 9.39 -10.95
CA ARG A 109 -6.61 10.25 -12.12
C ARG A 109 -7.27 9.52 -13.30
N HIS A 110 -6.85 8.29 -13.60
CA HIS A 110 -7.51 7.48 -14.63
C HIS A 110 -8.98 7.18 -14.33
N CYS A 111 -9.34 6.97 -13.05
CA CYS A 111 -10.73 6.78 -12.67
C CYS A 111 -11.56 8.06 -12.86
N VAL A 112 -10.99 9.23 -12.53
CA VAL A 112 -11.65 10.54 -12.71
C VAL A 112 -11.81 10.87 -14.19
N GLU A 113 -10.76 10.73 -15.00
CA GLU A 113 -10.81 10.98 -16.45
C GLU A 113 -11.84 10.06 -17.12
N ARG A 114 -11.90 8.77 -16.76
CA ARG A 114 -12.95 7.85 -17.25
C ARG A 114 -14.35 8.21 -16.71
N SER A 115 -14.46 8.79 -15.53
CA SER A 115 -15.74 9.23 -14.98
C SER A 115 -16.31 10.41 -15.78
N ASP A 116 -15.47 11.35 -16.22
CA ASP A 116 -15.88 12.46 -17.07
C ASP A 116 -16.25 12.00 -18.48
N GLU A 117 -15.52 11.02 -19.04
CA GLU A 117 -15.92 10.36 -20.28
C GLU A 117 -17.30 9.68 -20.15
N VAL A 118 -17.53 8.95 -19.05
CA VAL A 118 -18.81 8.27 -18.78
C VAL A 118 -19.94 9.26 -18.47
N ALA A 119 -19.65 10.43 -17.90
CA ALA A 119 -20.63 11.48 -17.63
C ALA A 119 -21.11 12.20 -18.91
N ASN A 120 -20.27 12.22 -19.95
CA ASN A 120 -20.59 12.82 -21.26
C ASN A 120 -21.18 11.82 -22.27
N VAL A 121 -21.41 10.57 -21.86
CA VAL A 121 -22.15 9.59 -22.68
C VAL A 121 -23.62 10.01 -22.77
N ASP A 122 -24.17 10.00 -23.98
CA ASP A 122 -25.60 10.25 -24.23
C ASP A 122 -26.45 9.37 -23.29
N PRO A 123 -27.35 9.96 -22.48
CA PRO A 123 -28.25 9.22 -21.61
C PRO A 123 -29.01 8.08 -22.33
N LEU A 124 -29.39 8.28 -23.60
CA LEU A 124 -30.08 7.25 -24.39
C LEU A 124 -29.17 6.06 -24.69
N PHE A 125 -27.91 6.32 -25.03
CA PHE A 125 -26.92 5.26 -25.25
C PHE A 125 -26.59 4.52 -23.94
N ARG A 126 -26.53 5.25 -22.82
CA ARG A 126 -26.34 4.64 -21.49
C ARG A 126 -27.51 3.71 -21.15
N ASP A 127 -28.74 4.13 -21.39
CA ASP A 127 -29.93 3.32 -21.12
C ASP A 127 -29.98 2.09 -22.04
N GLU A 128 -29.60 2.23 -23.31
CA GLU A 128 -29.50 1.12 -24.26
C GLU A 128 -28.46 0.08 -23.82
N VAL A 129 -27.24 0.52 -23.47
CA VAL A 129 -26.19 -0.38 -22.97
C VAL A 129 -26.61 -1.04 -21.66
N PHE A 130 -27.27 -0.31 -20.75
CA PHE A 130 -27.79 -0.89 -19.51
C PHE A 130 -28.86 -1.95 -19.78
N HIS A 131 -29.74 -1.71 -20.74
CA HIS A 131 -30.75 -2.68 -21.17
C HIS A 131 -30.11 -3.95 -21.73
N LEU A 132 -29.08 -3.82 -22.58
CA LEU A 132 -28.32 -4.95 -23.13
C LEU A 132 -27.58 -5.75 -22.05
N ILE A 133 -27.01 -5.08 -21.05
CA ILE A 133 -26.39 -5.76 -19.90
C ILE A 133 -27.44 -6.52 -19.10
N CYS A 134 -28.62 -5.95 -18.89
CA CYS A 134 -29.72 -6.64 -18.20
C CYS A 134 -30.20 -7.86 -18.99
N GLU A 135 -30.37 -7.74 -20.31
CA GLU A 135 -30.67 -8.87 -21.21
C GLU A 135 -29.60 -9.96 -21.08
N ALA A 136 -28.31 -9.60 -21.08
CA ALA A 136 -27.23 -10.54 -20.92
C ALA A 136 -27.26 -11.26 -19.56
N ILE A 137 -27.54 -10.55 -18.45
CA ILE A 137 -27.66 -11.12 -17.11
C ILE A 137 -28.80 -12.15 -17.06
N GLU A 138 -29.94 -11.88 -17.72
CA GLU A 138 -31.07 -12.80 -17.76
C GLU A 138 -30.73 -14.15 -18.43
N THR A 139 -29.74 -14.16 -19.34
CA THR A 139 -29.26 -15.40 -20.00
C THR A 139 -28.21 -16.19 -19.21
N LEU A 140 -27.75 -15.67 -18.08
CA LEU A 140 -26.72 -16.34 -17.28
C LEU A 140 -27.26 -17.59 -16.58
N PRO A 141 -26.43 -18.63 -16.39
CA PRO A 141 -26.74 -19.75 -15.52
C PRO A 141 -27.07 -19.31 -14.08
N PRO A 142 -27.91 -20.06 -13.34
CA PRO A 142 -28.48 -19.62 -12.06
C PRO A 142 -27.45 -19.08 -11.06
N LYS A 143 -26.33 -19.78 -10.85
CA LYS A 143 -25.29 -19.34 -9.90
C LYS A 143 -24.63 -18.02 -10.28
N GLN A 144 -24.45 -17.78 -11.58
CA GLN A 144 -23.85 -16.54 -12.09
C GLN A 144 -24.88 -15.43 -12.04
N LYS A 145 -26.10 -15.72 -12.49
CA LYS A 145 -27.24 -14.80 -12.46
C LYS A 145 -27.50 -14.26 -11.05
N THR A 146 -27.58 -15.13 -10.04
CA THR A 146 -27.76 -14.72 -8.63
C THR A 146 -26.69 -13.73 -8.15
N VAL A 147 -25.42 -13.97 -8.49
CA VAL A 147 -24.32 -13.05 -8.11
C VAL A 147 -24.44 -11.71 -8.83
N TRP A 148 -24.81 -11.71 -10.11
CA TRP A 148 -24.98 -10.49 -10.91
C TRP A 148 -26.26 -9.73 -10.57
N ASP A 149 -27.34 -10.41 -10.18
CA ASP A 149 -28.56 -9.81 -9.67
C ASP A 149 -28.32 -9.15 -8.32
N ALA A 150 -27.60 -9.82 -7.41
CA ALA A 150 -27.17 -9.21 -6.13
C ALA A 150 -26.30 -7.97 -6.38
N TYR A 151 -25.33 -8.07 -7.30
CA TYR A 151 -24.49 -6.93 -7.69
C TYR A 151 -25.30 -5.77 -8.29
N ARG A 152 -26.28 -6.06 -9.15
CA ARG A 152 -27.20 -5.06 -9.74
C ARG A 152 -28.01 -4.35 -8.66
N ASN A 153 -28.59 -5.11 -7.73
CA ASN A 153 -29.48 -4.57 -6.70
C ASN A 153 -28.73 -3.74 -5.65
N CYS A 154 -27.46 -4.04 -5.39
CA CYS A 154 -26.61 -3.25 -4.48
C CYS A 154 -25.93 -2.06 -5.19
N GLY A 155 -25.86 -2.05 -6.52
CA GLY A 155 -25.28 -0.96 -7.30
C GLY A 155 -23.82 -0.64 -6.92
N VAL A 156 -23.52 0.67 -6.80
CA VAL A 156 -22.20 1.20 -6.44
C VAL A 156 -21.77 0.92 -5.00
N ALA A 157 -22.64 0.33 -4.18
CA ALA A 157 -22.37 0.07 -2.77
C ALA A 157 -21.40 -1.09 -2.53
N VAL A 158 -21.23 -2.01 -3.51
CA VAL A 158 -20.32 -3.15 -3.40
C VAL A 158 -18.89 -2.73 -3.75
N ARG A 159 -18.09 -2.42 -2.73
CA ARG A 159 -16.71 -1.95 -2.82
C ARG A 159 -15.69 -3.07 -2.83
N ASN A 160 -16.04 -4.24 -2.29
CA ASN A 160 -15.15 -5.39 -2.16
C ASN A 160 -15.90 -6.73 -2.27
N LEU A 161 -15.14 -7.84 -2.26
CA LEU A 161 -15.69 -9.19 -2.42
C LEU A 161 -16.55 -9.63 -1.21
N ALA A 162 -16.21 -9.20 0.00
CA ALA A 162 -16.94 -9.56 1.21
C ALA A 162 -18.35 -8.97 1.20
N GLU A 163 -18.48 -7.68 0.84
CA GLU A 163 -19.78 -7.02 0.67
C GLU A 163 -20.64 -7.70 -0.40
N LEU A 164 -20.02 -8.23 -1.47
CA LEU A 164 -20.75 -9.01 -2.48
C LEU A 164 -21.22 -10.36 -1.93
N VAL A 165 -20.43 -11.03 -1.10
CA VAL A 165 -20.83 -12.28 -0.44
C VAL A 165 -22.03 -12.03 0.47
N ASP A 166 -22.00 -10.97 1.28
CA ASP A 166 -23.10 -10.63 2.17
C ASP A 166 -24.37 -10.26 1.38
N ALA A 167 -24.24 -9.53 0.27
CA ALA A 167 -25.37 -9.23 -0.63
C ALA A 167 -25.99 -10.50 -1.27
N VAL A 168 -25.15 -11.47 -1.63
CA VAL A 168 -25.63 -12.77 -2.16
C VAL A 168 -26.28 -13.59 -1.05
N GLU A 169 -25.74 -13.56 0.17
CA GLU A 169 -26.35 -14.18 1.34
C GLU A 169 -27.74 -13.58 1.62
N GLU A 170 -27.87 -12.25 1.60
CA GLU A 170 -29.13 -11.55 1.77
C GLU A 170 -30.16 -11.93 0.69
N ALA A 171 -29.72 -12.02 -0.57
CA ALA A 171 -30.61 -12.35 -1.68
C ALA A 171 -31.06 -13.84 -1.71
N THR A 172 -30.26 -14.75 -1.16
CA THR A 172 -30.48 -16.20 -1.27
C THR A 172 -30.82 -16.89 0.04
N GLY A 173 -30.60 -16.22 1.17
CA GLY A 173 -30.67 -16.80 2.51
C GLY A 173 -29.55 -17.80 2.83
N VAL A 174 -28.55 -17.96 1.95
CA VAL A 174 -27.46 -18.92 2.12
C VAL A 174 -26.12 -18.25 1.87
N ARG A 175 -25.22 -18.28 2.85
CA ARG A 175 -23.88 -17.72 2.70
C ARG A 175 -23.04 -18.52 1.70
N PRO A 176 -22.65 -17.95 0.54
CA PRO A 176 -21.73 -18.61 -0.37
C PRO A 176 -20.28 -18.47 0.11
N SER A 177 -19.38 -19.30 -0.42
CA SER A 177 -17.94 -19.08 -0.23
C SER A 177 -17.43 -17.95 -1.14
N GLU A 178 -16.40 -17.23 -0.68
CA GLU A 178 -15.75 -16.17 -1.45
C GLU A 178 -15.26 -16.67 -2.82
N ASP A 179 -14.66 -17.87 -2.87
CA ASP A 179 -14.17 -18.46 -4.12
C ASP A 179 -15.30 -18.77 -5.10
N SER A 180 -16.45 -19.22 -4.59
CA SER A 180 -17.63 -19.46 -5.42
C SER A 180 -18.16 -18.15 -6.01
N VAL A 181 -18.27 -17.10 -5.20
CA VAL A 181 -18.71 -15.77 -5.67
C VAL A 181 -17.71 -15.19 -6.67
N ARG A 182 -16.41 -15.28 -6.39
CA ARG A 182 -15.35 -14.80 -7.29
C ARG A 182 -15.40 -15.48 -8.64
N ARG A 183 -15.53 -16.82 -8.66
CA ARG A 183 -15.63 -17.61 -9.89
C ARG A 183 -16.90 -17.26 -10.67
N ALA A 184 -18.05 -17.26 -10.01
CA ALA A 184 -19.33 -16.94 -10.64
C ALA A 184 -19.36 -15.52 -11.22
N ARG A 185 -18.78 -14.54 -10.51
CA ARG A 185 -18.62 -13.16 -10.99
C ARG A 185 -17.77 -13.10 -12.25
N GLN A 186 -16.60 -13.75 -12.25
CA GLN A 186 -15.68 -13.73 -13.39
C GLN A 186 -16.29 -14.42 -14.61
N GLU A 187 -16.83 -15.63 -14.45
CA GLU A 187 -17.48 -16.35 -15.56
C GLU A 187 -18.70 -15.60 -16.12
N GLY A 188 -19.49 -14.98 -15.25
CA GLY A 188 -20.61 -14.15 -15.68
C GLY A 188 -20.15 -12.90 -16.45
N ARG A 189 -19.06 -12.25 -16.01
CA ARG A 189 -18.44 -11.11 -16.71
C ARG A 189 -18.05 -11.49 -18.14
N ASP A 190 -17.39 -12.64 -18.29
CA ASP A 190 -16.90 -13.09 -19.59
C ASP A 190 -18.05 -13.41 -20.55
N LYS A 191 -19.16 -13.96 -20.03
CA LYS A 191 -20.37 -14.19 -20.83
C LYS A 191 -21.13 -12.91 -21.19
N ILE A 192 -21.22 -11.94 -20.28
CA ILE A 192 -21.82 -10.63 -20.57
C ILE A 192 -21.01 -9.94 -21.67
N ARG A 193 -19.67 -9.94 -21.58
CA ARG A 193 -18.80 -9.40 -22.63
C ARG A 193 -19.02 -10.07 -23.98
N GLU A 194 -19.11 -11.39 -23.98
CA GLU A 194 -19.38 -12.16 -25.20
C GLU A 194 -20.76 -11.84 -25.79
N HIS A 195 -21.78 -11.64 -24.94
CA HIS A 195 -23.10 -11.21 -25.38
C HIS A 195 -23.07 -9.82 -26.02
N LEU A 196 -22.38 -8.86 -25.40
CA LEU A 196 -22.23 -7.50 -25.93
C LEU A 196 -21.50 -7.50 -27.27
N ARG A 197 -20.40 -8.26 -27.41
CA ARG A 197 -19.67 -8.40 -28.67
C ARG A 197 -20.53 -8.92 -29.81
N ARG A 198 -21.44 -9.86 -29.54
CA ARG A 198 -22.37 -10.39 -30.57
C ARG A 198 -23.42 -9.38 -31.03
N LYS A 199 -23.64 -8.32 -30.25
CA LYS A 199 -24.55 -7.21 -30.57
C LYS A 199 -23.78 -6.02 -31.16
N ASP A 200 -22.53 -6.22 -31.59
CA ASP A 200 -21.61 -5.20 -32.10
C ASP A 200 -21.22 -4.10 -31.11
N TYR A 201 -21.35 -4.37 -29.80
CA TYR A 201 -20.80 -3.50 -28.76
C TYR A 201 -19.40 -3.97 -28.36
N GLU A 202 -18.39 -3.13 -28.56
CA GLU A 202 -17.04 -3.35 -28.00
C GLU A 202 -16.98 -2.85 -26.54
N PRO A 203 -16.79 -3.75 -25.55
CA PRO A 203 -16.68 -3.38 -24.14
C PRO A 203 -15.25 -2.97 -23.71
#